data_AF-A0A453GLC2-F1
#
_entry.id   AF-A0A453GLC2-F1
#
_cell.length_a   1.000
_cell.length_b   1.000
_cell.length_c   1.000
_cell.angle_alpha   90.00
_cell.angle_beta   90.00
_cell.angle_gamma   90.00
#
_symmetry.space_group_name_H-M   'P 1'
#
loop_
_entity.id
_entity.type
_entity.pdbx_description
1 polymer ?
#
loop_
_entity_poly.entity_id
_entity_poly.type
_entity_poly.pdbx_seq_one_letter_code
_entity_poly.pdbx_strand_id
1 'polypeptide(L)'
;MCKQNFATHFDYCTTACTDFVLLDEATFKDILQQGDMTVTSEEKVLDAILTWCMEACETFYWSSVDKLLSTSTPEQLFGERLTAINTLLPFVRFPLMPPSLLQRVLPVVFILSYHGSVLTFC
;
A
#
# COMPACT_ATOMS: atom_id res chain seq x y z
N MET A 1 -12.70 -2.94 15.71
CA MET A 1 -11.55 -3.82 15.98
C MET A 1 -10.33 -2.94 16.20
N CYS A 2 -9.58 -3.17 17.28
CA CYS A 2 -8.78 -2.14 17.96
C CYS A 2 -7.46 -1.76 17.25
N LYS A 3 -7.21 -0.45 17.12
CA LYS A 3 -5.96 0.17 16.64
C LYS A 3 -4.69 -0.45 17.28
N GLN A 4 -4.76 -0.85 18.54
CA GLN A 4 -3.63 -1.44 19.28
C GLN A 4 -3.26 -2.87 18.83
N ASN A 5 -4.20 -3.68 18.32
CA ASN A 5 -3.87 -5.03 17.85
C ASN A 5 -3.19 -5.04 16.47
N PHE A 6 -3.45 -4.02 15.65
CA PHE A 6 -2.83 -3.89 14.33
C PHE A 6 -1.34 -3.52 14.43
N ALA A 7 -0.98 -2.62 15.33
CA ALA A 7 0.41 -2.20 15.51
C ALA A 7 1.31 -3.35 16.00
N THR A 8 0.80 -4.19 16.91
CA THR A 8 1.59 -5.30 17.49
C THR A 8 1.58 -6.56 16.63
N HIS A 9 0.55 -6.75 15.79
CA HIS A 9 0.37 -7.96 14.97
C HIS A 9 0.10 -7.64 13.51
N PHE A 10 0.82 -6.68 12.93
CA PHE A 10 0.67 -6.30 11.52
C PHE A 10 0.74 -7.52 10.59
N ASP A 11 1.67 -8.44 10.83
CA ASP A 11 1.82 -9.68 10.06
C ASP A 11 0.64 -10.65 10.19
N TYR A 12 -0.03 -10.70 11.35
CA TYR A 12 -1.22 -11.53 11.55
C TYR A 12 -2.47 -10.85 11.00
N CYS A 13 -2.62 -9.54 11.17
CA CYS A 13 -3.75 -8.80 10.66
C CYS A 13 -3.74 -8.75 9.12
N THR A 14 -2.59 -8.60 8.49
CA THR A 14 -2.46 -8.64 7.02
C THR A 14 -2.66 -10.03 6.42
N THR A 15 -2.51 -11.12 7.20
CA THR A 15 -2.68 -12.50 6.71
C THR A 15 -3.97 -13.20 7.16
N ALA A 16 -4.57 -12.77 8.28
CA ALA A 16 -5.73 -13.42 8.90
C ALA A 16 -6.97 -12.51 9.01
N CYS A 17 -6.85 -11.20 8.72
CA CYS A 17 -7.92 -10.24 8.98
C CYS A 17 -7.98 -9.11 7.95
N THR A 18 -8.66 -9.37 6.84
CA THR A 18 -8.86 -8.44 5.72
C THR A 18 -9.83 -7.29 6.06
N ASP A 19 -10.30 -7.21 7.30
CA ASP A 19 -11.17 -6.16 7.83
C ASP A 19 -10.50 -4.77 7.86
N PHE A 20 -9.18 -4.67 7.65
CA PHE A 20 -8.54 -3.34 7.54
C PHE A 20 -8.98 -2.58 6.29
N VAL A 21 -9.42 -3.27 5.24
CA VAL A 21 -9.95 -2.67 4.01
C VAL A 21 -11.24 -1.88 4.26
N LEU A 22 -11.96 -2.21 5.34
CA LEU A 22 -13.18 -1.52 5.79
C LEU A 22 -12.88 -0.27 6.62
N LEU A 23 -11.61 0.00 6.97
CA LEU A 23 -11.23 1.20 7.70
C LEU A 23 -11.30 2.42 6.79
N ASP A 24 -11.71 3.55 7.35
CA ASP A 24 -11.61 4.85 6.68
C ASP A 24 -10.15 5.26 6.47
N GLU A 25 -9.90 6.15 5.50
CA GLU A 25 -8.55 6.61 5.14
C GLU A 25 -7.81 7.20 6.35
N ALA A 26 -8.50 7.94 7.22
CA ALA A 26 -7.86 8.59 8.36
C ALA A 26 -7.39 7.56 9.41
N THR A 27 -8.21 6.54 9.68
CA THR A 27 -7.83 5.43 10.56
C THR A 27 -6.69 4.59 9.95
N PHE A 28 -6.74 4.30 8.65
CA PHE A 28 -5.67 3.55 7.98
C PHE A 28 -4.34 4.33 7.99
N LYS A 29 -4.41 5.64 7.72
CA LYS A 29 -3.26 6.54 7.79
C LYS A 29 -2.65 6.62 9.19
N ASP A 30 -3.48 6.71 10.23
CA ASP A 30 -3.05 6.69 11.64
C ASP A 30 -2.29 5.39 11.97
N ILE A 31 -2.74 4.25 11.43
CA ILE A 31 -2.04 2.95 11.60
C ILE A 31 -0.67 2.97 10.90
N LEU A 32 -0.59 3.45 9.66
CA LEU A 32 0.69 3.54 8.93
C LEU A 32 1.69 4.50 9.60
N GLN A 33 1.19 5.52 10.30
CA GLN A 33 1.99 6.50 11.03
C GLN A 33 2.50 5.98 12.38
N GLN A 34 1.91 4.91 12.94
CA GLN A 34 2.41 4.30 14.16
C GLN A 34 3.74 3.60 13.85
N GLY A 35 4.84 4.31 14.14
CA GLY A 35 6.23 3.91 13.87
C GLY A 35 6.72 2.65 14.59
N ASP A 36 5.82 1.89 15.23
CA ASP A 36 6.07 0.62 15.91
C ASP A 36 5.75 -0.62 15.06
N MET A 37 5.52 -0.47 13.75
CA MET A 37 5.54 -1.58 12.77
C MET A 37 6.97 -2.14 12.57
N THR A 38 7.72 -2.31 13.66
CA THR A 38 9.15 -2.66 13.70
C THR A 38 9.49 -4.04 13.12
N VAL A 39 8.48 -4.87 12.84
CA VAL A 39 8.64 -6.24 12.31
C VAL A 39 8.26 -6.32 10.83
N THR A 40 7.77 -5.23 10.23
CA THR A 40 7.19 -5.22 8.89
C THR A 40 8.19 -4.64 7.88
N SER A 41 8.45 -5.35 6.78
CA SER A 41 9.24 -4.81 5.66
C SER A 41 8.48 -3.69 4.94
N GLU A 42 9.19 -2.72 4.38
CA GLU A 42 8.57 -1.65 3.57
C GLU A 42 7.76 -2.21 2.39
N GLU A 43 8.14 -3.39 1.88
CA GLU A 43 7.39 -4.13 0.86
C GLU A 43 5.98 -4.48 1.35
N LYS A 44 5.85 -4.99 2.58
CA LYS A 44 4.55 -5.32 3.17
C LYS A 44 3.70 -4.08 3.45
N VAL A 45 4.35 -2.94 3.76
CA VAL A 45 3.64 -1.66 3.91
C VAL A 45 3.03 -1.24 2.57
N LEU A 46 3.79 -1.37 1.48
CA LEU A 46 3.27 -1.13 0.12
C LEU A 46 2.12 -2.08 -0.23
N ASP A 47 2.27 -3.39 0.02
CA ASP A 47 1.22 -4.38 -0.26
C ASP A 47 -0.07 -4.08 0.53
N ALA A 48 0.05 -3.65 1.79
CA ALA A 48 -1.11 -3.26 2.59
C ALA A 48 -1.82 -2.01 2.02
N ILE A 49 -1.06 -1.00 1.58
CA ILE A 49 -1.63 0.19 0.92
C ILE A 49 -2.37 -0.21 -0.36
N LEU A 50 -1.76 -1.04 -1.20
CA LEU A 50 -2.36 -1.49 -2.45
C LEU A 50 -3.63 -2.30 -2.20
N THR A 51 -3.59 -3.23 -1.23
CA THR A 51 -4.75 -4.04 -0.81
C THR A 51 -5.90 -3.16 -0.32
N TRP A 52 -5.60 -2.17 0.53
CA TRP A 52 -6.60 -1.24 1.06
C TRP A 52 -7.22 -0.38 -0.06
N CYS A 53 -6.41 0.08 -1.02
CA CYS A 53 -6.89 0.90 -2.12
C CYS A 53 -7.71 0.09 -3.14
N MET A 54 -7.41 -1.20 -3.34
CA MET A 54 -8.17 -2.08 -4.24
C MET A 54 -9.48 -2.58 -3.65
N GLU A 55 -9.78 -2.25 -2.40
CA GLU A 55 -10.92 -2.81 -1.66
C GLU A 55 -10.94 -4.35 -1.66
N ALA A 56 -9.75 -4.96 -1.72
CA ALA A 56 -9.65 -6.40 -1.93
C ALA A 56 -9.85 -7.19 -0.63
N CYS A 57 -10.70 -8.21 -0.69
CA CYS A 57 -10.92 -9.13 0.44
C CYS A 57 -9.76 -10.09 0.71
N GLU A 58 -8.66 -10.00 -0.04
CA GLU A 58 -7.45 -10.82 0.07
C GLU A 58 -6.21 -9.93 -0.01
N THR A 59 -5.09 -10.37 0.56
CA THR A 59 -3.82 -9.63 0.48
C THR A 59 -3.35 -9.55 -0.97
N PHE A 60 -3.24 -8.34 -1.51
CA PHE A 60 -2.69 -8.08 -2.83
C PHE A 60 -1.22 -7.64 -2.74
N TYR A 61 -0.38 -8.32 -3.50
CA TYR A 61 1.03 -7.98 -3.63
C TYR A 61 1.25 -6.97 -4.76
N TRP A 62 2.26 -6.11 -4.63
CA TRP A 62 2.68 -5.19 -5.69
C TRP A 62 2.97 -5.92 -7.01
N SER A 63 3.46 -7.16 -6.95
CA SER A 63 3.73 -8.00 -8.12
C SER A 63 2.46 -8.48 -8.83
N SER A 64 1.33 -8.60 -8.13
CA SER A 64 0.02 -8.87 -8.73
C SER A 64 -0.56 -7.60 -9.36
N VAL A 65 -0.39 -6.46 -8.69
CA VAL A 65 -0.80 -5.15 -9.22
C VAL A 65 -0.04 -4.82 -10.51
N ASP A 66 1.26 -5.07 -10.57
CA ASP A 66 2.08 -4.91 -11.77
C ASP A 66 1.49 -5.66 -12.98
N LYS A 67 1.08 -6.91 -12.78
CA LYS A 67 0.42 -7.71 -13.83
C LYS A 67 -0.94 -7.15 -14.20
N LEU A 68 -1.73 -6.69 -13.24
CA LEU A 68 -3.04 -6.11 -13.50
C LEU A 68 -2.95 -4.77 -14.26
N LEU A 69 -1.94 -3.96 -13.97
CA LEU A 69 -1.66 -2.72 -14.69
C LEU A 69 -1.27 -2.97 -16.16
N SER A 70 -0.84 -4.18 -16.51
CA SER A 70 -0.61 -4.55 -17.93
C SER A 70 -1.89 -4.78 -18.73
N THR A 71 -3.03 -5.01 -18.05
CA THR A 71 -4.32 -5.33 -18.69
C THR A 71 -5.44 -4.35 -18.36
N SER A 72 -5.30 -3.57 -17.28
CA SER A 72 -6.32 -2.69 -16.73
C SER A 72 -5.71 -1.33 -16.33
N THR A 73 -6.53 -0.28 -16.36
CA THR A 73 -6.11 1.05 -15.92
C THR A 73 -6.17 1.19 -14.39
N PRO A 74 -5.36 2.08 -13.77
CA PRO A 74 -5.44 2.35 -12.34
C PRO A 74 -6.86 2.71 -11.86
N GLU A 75 -7.62 3.48 -12.64
CA GLU A 75 -9.01 3.83 -12.31
C GLU A 75 -9.90 2.61 -12.20
N GLN A 76 -9.70 1.59 -13.05
CA GLN A 76 -10.47 0.36 -13.01
C GLN A 76 -10.08 -0.53 -11.82
N LEU A 77 -8.83 -0.46 -11.37
CA LEU A 77 -8.31 -1.31 -10.30
C LEU A 77 -8.58 -0.74 -8.90
N PHE A 78 -8.51 0.59 -8.76
CA PHE A 78 -8.58 1.27 -7.45
C PHE A 78 -9.83 2.14 -7.28
N GLY A 79 -10.58 2.39 -8.36
CA GLY A 79 -11.83 3.14 -8.32
C GLY A 79 -11.67 4.51 -7.63
N GLU A 80 -12.55 4.78 -6.68
CA GLU A 80 -12.59 6.04 -5.93
C GLU A 80 -11.37 6.23 -5.00
N ARG A 81 -10.74 5.12 -4.56
CA ARG A 81 -9.57 5.13 -3.68
C ARG A 81 -8.24 5.36 -4.41
N LEU A 82 -8.25 5.49 -5.74
CA LEU A 82 -7.04 5.83 -6.50
C LEU A 82 -6.39 7.13 -5.99
N THR A 83 -7.21 8.11 -5.57
CA THR A 83 -6.73 9.38 -5.03
C THR A 83 -5.98 9.20 -3.70
N ALA A 84 -6.41 8.24 -2.87
CA ALA A 84 -5.76 7.91 -1.61
C ALA A 84 -4.40 7.23 -1.81
N ILE A 85 -4.13 6.59 -2.94
CA ILE A 85 -2.79 6.04 -3.23
C ILE A 85 -1.73 7.14 -3.15
N ASN A 86 -2.00 8.31 -3.72
CA ASN A 86 -1.05 9.43 -3.69
C ASN A 86 -0.85 10.01 -2.28
N THR A 87 -1.85 9.91 -1.40
CA THR A 87 -1.74 10.35 -0.01
C THR A 87 -1.05 9.32 0.89
N LEU A 88 -1.10 8.04 0.50
CA LEU A 88 -0.61 6.90 1.29
C LEU A 88 0.80 6.43 0.88
N LEU A 89 1.17 6.51 -0.40
CA LEU A 89 2.50 6.13 -0.91
C LEU A 89 3.67 6.77 -0.14
N PRO A 90 3.61 8.05 0.30
CA PRO A 90 4.69 8.66 1.07
C PRO A 90 4.98 8.00 2.43
N PHE A 91 4.10 7.13 2.94
CA PHE A 91 4.36 6.35 4.16
C PHE A 91 5.28 5.16 3.93
N VAL A 92 5.46 4.73 2.67
CA VAL A 92 6.42 3.70 2.31
C VAL A 92 7.82 4.32 2.25
N ARG A 93 8.74 3.84 3.07
CA ARG A 93 10.12 4.33 3.09
C ARG A 93 10.93 3.61 2.02
N PHE A 94 10.68 3.93 0.75
CA PHE A 94 11.38 3.34 -0.40
C PHE A 94 12.90 3.25 -0.24
N PRO A 95 13.63 4.25 0.31
CA PRO A 95 15.07 4.13 0.52
C PRO A 95 15.53 2.97 1.42
N LEU A 96 14.64 2.41 2.25
CA LEU A 96 14.92 1.26 3.12
C LEU A 96 14.63 -0.09 2.43
N MET A 97 14.04 -0.10 1.24
CA MET A 97 13.83 -1.34 0.47
C MET A 97 15.13 -1.84 -0.17
N PRO A 98 15.27 -3.17 -0.37
CA PRO A 98 16.38 -3.73 -1.13
C PRO A 98 16.43 -3.15 -2.56
N PRO A 99 17.62 -2.81 -3.10
CA PRO A 99 17.76 -2.23 -4.45
C PRO A 99 17.16 -3.10 -5.56
N SER A 100 17.24 -4.43 -5.42
CA SER A 100 16.65 -5.39 -6.37
C SER A 100 15.12 -5.34 -6.39
N LEU A 101 14.49 -5.01 -5.27
CA LEU A 101 13.05 -4.83 -5.16
C LEU A 101 12.64 -3.46 -5.70
N LEU A 102 13.37 -2.41 -5.35
CA LEU A 102 13.12 -1.05 -5.82
C LEU A 102 13.05 -0.95 -7.34
N GLN A 103 13.98 -1.60 -8.05
CA GLN A 103 13.96 -1.60 -9.52
C GLN A 103 12.67 -2.16 -10.12
N ARG A 104 11.95 -3.02 -9.40
CA ARG A 104 10.70 -3.63 -9.86
C ARG A 104 9.46 -2.88 -9.37
N VAL A 105 9.53 -2.28 -8.19
CA VAL A 105 8.43 -1.53 -7.58
C VAL A 105 8.30 -0.13 -8.17
N LEU A 106 9.41 0.53 -8.51
CA LEU A 106 9.39 1.90 -9.03
C LEU A 106 8.51 2.08 -10.28
N PRO A 107 8.52 1.18 -11.29
CA PRO A 107 7.59 1.27 -12.41
C PRO A 107 6.12 1.28 -11.99
N VAL A 108 5.73 0.38 -11.08
CA VAL A 108 4.36 0.30 -10.55
C VAL A 108 3.97 1.59 -9.84
N VAL A 109 4.82 2.04 -8.92
CA VAL A 109 4.60 3.29 -8.16
C VAL A 109 4.52 4.48 -9.11
N PHE A 110 5.35 4.51 -10.15
CA PHE A 110 5.33 5.58 -11.14
C PHE A 110 4.02 5.60 -11.93
N ILE A 111 3.53 4.45 -12.40
CA ILE A 111 2.24 4.35 -13.11
C ILE A 111 1.09 4.83 -12.21
N LEU A 112 1.08 4.40 -10.94
CA LEU A 112 0.05 4.80 -9.98
C LEU A 112 0.10 6.29 -9.64
N SER A 113 1.31 6.87 -9.59
CA SER A 113 1.51 8.29 -9.27
C SER A 113 1.32 9.21 -10.48
N TYR A 114 1.54 8.74 -11.71
CA TYR A 114 1.44 9.60 -12.90
C TYR A 114 0.00 10.01 -13.23
N HIS A 115 -0.99 9.24 -12.75
CA HIS A 115 -2.41 9.60 -12.83
C HIS A 115 -2.82 10.70 -11.82
N GLY A 116 -1.94 11.06 -10.86
CA GLY A 116 -2.11 12.21 -9.98
C GLY A 116 -0.78 12.93 -9.82
N SER A 117 -0.51 13.89 -10.70
CA SER A 117 0.73 14.67 -10.82
C SER A 117 1.60 14.78 -9.55
N VAL A 118 2.90 14.55 -9.77
CA VAL A 118 4.11 14.94 -8.99
C VAL A 118 4.63 13.89 -7.99
N LEU A 119 5.61 13.11 -8.44
CA LEU A 119 6.71 12.64 -7.59
C LEU A 119 8.00 13.37 -8.02
N THR A 120 8.37 14.39 -7.26
CA THR A 120 9.75 14.90 -7.23
C THR A 120 10.54 13.93 -6.36
N PHE A 121 11.26 13.00 -6.99
CA PHE A 121 12.35 12.29 -6.33
C PHE A 121 13.51 13.30 -6.16
N CYS A 122 13.68 13.83 -4.96
CA CYS A 122 14.91 14.52 -4.53
C CYS A 122 15.72 13.57 -3.64
#